data_AF-A0AAC9NAX4-F1
#
_entry.id   AF-A0AAC9NAX4-F1
#
_cell.length_a   1.000
_cell.length_b   1.000
_cell.length_c   1.000
_cell.angle_alpha   90.00
_cell.angle_beta   90.00
_cell.angle_gamma   90.00
#
_symmetry.space_group_name_H-M   'P 1'
#
loop_
_entity.id
_entity.type
_entity.pdbx_description
1 polymer ?
#
loop_
_entity_poly.entity_id
_entity_poly.type
_entity_poly.pdbx_seq_one_letter_code
_entity_poly.pdbx_strand_id
1 'polypeptide(L)'
;MARPTTPLLNRDLIARTALALVDRHGPDGASVRRVAARLGVNPASLYNHVPNRAAMVEDVRALVSEHIDFAPLRDLPWEEGLRAWARSYRRAFARHARAIPLLMTERASAPVLLAGYEHFAVAAEAVGWPQRDLLPLLTVFESFILGSVLDMSGPSVVFDPTGQEGTVPRFAAAFAALADEDPDDPVATRAFELGLDMLIASARPR
;
A
#
# COMPACT_ATOMS: atom_id res chain seq x y z
N MET A 1 25.72 28.43 25.14
CA MET A 1 24.82 27.31 25.52
C MET A 1 24.67 26.41 24.32
N ALA A 2 25.03 25.12 24.43
CA ALA A 2 24.87 24.17 23.34
C ALA A 2 23.37 23.91 23.09
N ARG A 3 22.93 24.05 21.83
CA ARG A 3 21.58 23.68 21.41
C ARG A 3 21.42 22.16 21.61
N PRO A 4 20.36 21.66 22.26
CA PRO A 4 20.14 20.22 22.36
C PRO A 4 20.15 19.63 20.94
N THR A 5 21.02 18.67 20.69
CA THR A 5 21.19 17.99 19.38
C THR A 5 20.10 16.93 19.13
N THR A 6 19.21 16.72 20.09
CA THR A 6 18.05 15.84 19.96
C THR A 6 16.93 16.59 19.23
N PRO A 7 16.42 16.08 18.09
CA PRO A 7 15.23 16.63 17.46
C PRO A 7 14.11 16.74 18.50
N LEU A 8 13.44 17.90 18.55
CA LEU A 8 12.25 18.09 19.39
C LEU A 8 11.23 17.01 19.04
N LEU A 9 10.80 16.25 20.06
CA LEU A 9 9.76 15.24 19.90
C LEU A 9 8.51 15.89 19.30
N ASN A 10 8.04 15.33 18.19
CA ASN A 10 6.84 15.80 17.51
C ASN A 10 6.15 14.63 16.80
N ARG A 11 4.94 14.87 16.30
CA ARG A 11 4.07 13.84 15.71
C ARG A 11 4.67 13.22 14.43
N ASP A 12 5.27 14.03 13.56
CA ASP A 12 5.94 13.55 12.34
C ASP A 12 7.14 12.64 12.65
N LEU A 13 7.99 13.04 13.59
CA LEU A 13 9.14 12.24 14.02
C LEU A 13 8.71 10.89 14.61
N ILE A 14 7.64 10.87 15.41
CA ILE A 14 7.06 9.65 15.98
C ILE A 14 6.56 8.74 14.85
N ALA A 15 5.79 9.27 13.91
CA ALA A 15 5.23 8.52 12.78
C ALA A 15 6.32 7.94 11.86
N ARG A 16 7.33 8.75 11.47
CA ARG A 16 8.47 8.28 10.66
C ARG A 16 9.27 7.20 11.38
N THR A 17 9.44 7.33 12.70
CA THR A 17 10.13 6.31 13.50
C THR A 17 9.32 5.02 13.57
N ALA A 18 8.01 5.11 13.75
CA ALA A 18 7.10 3.97 13.72
C ALA A 18 7.14 3.26 12.37
N LEU A 19 7.02 3.99 11.26
CA LEU A 19 7.12 3.45 9.90
C LEU A 19 8.45 2.72 9.69
N ALA A 20 9.58 3.35 10.03
CA ALA A 20 10.90 2.74 9.89
C ALA A 20 11.10 1.49 10.76
N LEU A 21 10.43 1.40 11.93
CA LEU A 21 10.44 0.20 12.76
C LEU A 21 9.59 -0.92 12.13
N VAL A 22 8.47 -0.57 11.51
CA VAL A 22 7.58 -1.53 10.83
C VAL A 22 8.23 -2.09 9.59
N ASP A 23 8.90 -1.27 8.80
CA ASP A 23 9.66 -1.73 7.63
C ASP A 23 10.75 -2.74 8.01
N ARG A 24 11.34 -2.62 9.21
CA ARG A 24 12.38 -3.54 9.71
C ARG A 24 11.82 -4.77 10.42
N HIS A 25 10.76 -4.62 11.20
CA HIS A 25 10.31 -5.63 12.16
C HIS A 25 8.88 -6.14 11.90
N GLY A 26 8.24 -5.70 10.81
CA GLY A 26 6.85 -6.01 10.52
C GLY A 26 5.87 -5.27 11.45
N PRO A 27 4.60 -5.68 11.49
CA PRO A 27 3.53 -4.94 12.16
C PRO A 27 3.78 -4.72 13.66
N ASP A 28 4.52 -5.60 14.33
CA ASP A 28 4.87 -5.45 15.74
C ASP A 28 5.86 -4.31 16.00
N GLY A 29 6.52 -3.78 14.95
CA GLY A 29 7.47 -2.68 15.03
C GLY A 29 6.87 -1.38 15.59
N ALA A 30 5.60 -1.09 15.28
CA ALA A 30 4.90 0.13 15.69
C ALA A 30 4.23 0.04 17.07
N SER A 31 4.91 -0.53 18.07
CA SER A 31 4.44 -0.40 19.46
C SER A 31 4.95 0.90 20.09
N VAL A 32 4.11 1.57 20.89
CA VAL A 32 4.49 2.82 21.60
C VAL A 32 5.79 2.65 22.38
N ARG A 33 5.98 1.49 23.03
CA ARG A 33 7.20 1.16 23.77
C ARG A 33 8.43 1.08 22.87
N ARG A 34 8.35 0.42 21.70
CA ARG A 34 9.48 0.32 20.76
C ARG A 34 9.82 1.66 20.14
N VAL A 35 8.81 2.46 19.78
CA VAL A 35 9.01 3.80 19.23
C VAL A 35 9.67 4.71 20.28
N ALA A 36 9.17 4.71 21.52
CA ALA A 36 9.75 5.47 22.61
C ALA A 36 11.21 5.08 22.90
N ALA A 37 11.48 3.77 22.98
CA ALA A 37 12.84 3.25 23.17
C ALA A 37 13.76 3.68 22.02
N ARG A 38 13.29 3.62 20.77
CA ARG A 38 14.07 4.04 19.59
C ARG A 38 14.36 5.54 19.56
N LEU A 39 13.49 6.35 20.16
CA LEU A 39 13.64 7.80 20.30
C LEU A 39 14.38 8.22 21.59
N GLY A 40 14.69 7.29 22.49
CA GLY A 40 15.35 7.59 23.76
C GLY A 40 14.48 8.37 24.76
N VAL A 41 13.15 8.24 24.67
CA VAL A 41 12.19 8.93 25.53
C VAL A 41 11.30 7.94 26.29
N ASN A 42 10.62 8.42 27.35
CA ASN A 42 9.63 7.63 28.06
C ASN A 42 8.36 7.46 27.19
N PRO A 43 7.69 6.28 27.17
CA PRO A 43 6.39 6.11 26.52
C PRO A 43 5.35 7.18 26.85
N ALA A 44 5.33 7.69 28.08
CA ALA A 44 4.44 8.78 28.50
C ALA A 44 4.63 10.06 27.67
N SER A 45 5.86 10.35 27.23
CA SER A 45 6.16 11.50 26.39
C SER A 45 5.53 11.40 25.00
N LEU A 46 5.35 10.20 24.46
CA LEU A 46 4.68 10.01 23.16
C LEU A 46 3.20 10.36 23.25
N TYR A 47 2.54 10.01 24.37
CA TYR A 47 1.11 10.27 24.55
C TYR A 47 0.75 11.76 24.57
N ASN A 48 1.71 12.64 24.82
CA ASN A 48 1.53 14.09 24.66
C ASN A 48 1.38 14.53 23.19
N HIS A 49 1.80 13.69 22.22
CA HIS A 49 1.75 13.98 20.79
C HIS A 49 0.79 13.06 20.02
N VAL A 50 0.68 11.79 20.44
CA VAL A 50 -0.18 10.77 19.84
C VAL A 50 -1.04 10.13 20.93
N PRO A 51 -2.36 10.34 20.97
CA PRO A 51 -3.19 9.97 22.12
C PRO A 51 -3.27 8.46 22.37
N ASN A 52 -3.08 7.63 21.33
CA ASN A 52 -3.10 6.19 21.42
C ASN A 52 -2.35 5.55 20.22
N ARG A 53 -2.22 4.22 20.23
CA ARG A 53 -1.58 3.47 19.14
C ARG A 53 -2.30 3.66 17.81
N ALA A 54 -3.63 3.67 17.78
CA ALA A 54 -4.40 3.84 16.55
C ALA A 54 -4.09 5.19 15.87
N ALA A 55 -3.99 6.27 16.65
CA ALA A 55 -3.60 7.59 16.12
C ALA A 55 -2.20 7.59 15.51
N MET A 56 -1.24 6.88 16.13
CA MET A 56 0.10 6.70 15.56
C MET A 56 0.07 5.87 14.27
N VAL A 57 -0.78 4.84 14.19
CA VAL A 57 -0.98 4.05 12.96
C VAL A 57 -1.58 4.91 11.85
N GLU A 58 -2.51 5.81 12.18
CA GLU A 58 -3.09 6.75 11.21
C GLU A 58 -2.08 7.79 10.72
N ASP A 59 -1.14 8.22 11.57
CA ASP A 59 -0.04 9.08 11.13
C ASP A 59 0.91 8.33 10.19
N VAL A 60 1.19 7.05 10.48
CA VAL A 60 1.94 6.18 9.56
C VAL A 60 1.19 6.01 8.23
N ARG A 61 -0.14 5.84 8.26
CA ARG A 61 -0.98 5.78 7.06
C ARG A 61 -0.83 7.06 6.23
N ALA A 62 -0.89 8.22 6.87
CA ALA A 62 -0.75 9.50 6.21
C ALA A 62 0.59 9.60 5.47
N LEU A 63 1.71 9.26 6.13
CA LEU A 63 3.04 9.28 5.51
C LEU A 63 3.15 8.41 4.24
N VAL A 64 2.57 7.21 4.26
CA VAL A 64 2.57 6.33 3.08
C VAL A 64 1.63 6.88 2.00
N SER A 65 0.44 7.35 2.41
CA SER A 65 -0.62 7.80 1.52
C SER A 65 -0.32 9.14 0.82
N GLU A 66 0.53 9.98 1.42
CA GLU A 66 1.03 11.24 0.82
C GLU A 66 1.73 11.02 -0.54
N HIS A 67 2.20 9.80 -0.81
CA HIS A 67 2.88 9.45 -2.05
C HIS A 67 1.94 8.85 -3.11
N ILE A 68 0.63 8.74 -2.81
CA ILE A 68 -0.38 8.33 -3.77
C ILE A 68 -0.80 9.55 -4.57
N ASP A 69 -0.60 9.51 -5.88
CA ASP A 69 -1.06 10.55 -6.78
C ASP A 69 -2.53 10.32 -7.17
N PHE A 70 -3.41 11.18 -6.68
CA PHE A 70 -4.84 11.20 -7.01
C PHE A 70 -5.18 12.20 -8.12
N ALA A 71 -4.24 13.05 -8.56
CA ALA A 71 -4.49 14.04 -9.61
C ALA A 71 -4.99 13.41 -10.92
N PRO A 72 -4.46 12.25 -11.38
CA PRO A 72 -4.94 11.60 -12.61
C PRO A 72 -6.42 11.24 -12.61
N LEU A 73 -7.04 10.99 -11.45
CA LEU A 73 -8.48 10.70 -11.37
C LEU A 73 -9.34 11.92 -11.74
N ARG A 74 -8.77 13.13 -11.64
CA ARG A 74 -9.44 14.39 -12.01
C ARG A 74 -9.05 14.86 -13.41
N ASP A 75 -7.78 14.63 -13.76
CA ASP A 75 -7.15 15.30 -14.89
C ASP A 75 -7.18 14.46 -16.18
N LEU A 76 -7.45 13.15 -16.08
CA LEU A 76 -7.45 12.20 -17.20
C LEU A 76 -8.82 11.53 -17.39
N PRO A 77 -9.09 10.95 -18.59
CA PRO A 77 -10.21 10.04 -18.79
C PRO A 77 -10.20 8.91 -17.76
N TRP A 78 -11.39 8.49 -17.30
CA TRP A 78 -11.59 7.56 -16.18
C TRP A 78 -10.64 6.35 -16.18
N GLU A 79 -10.56 5.61 -17.28
CA GLU A 79 -9.73 4.42 -17.40
C GLU A 79 -8.22 4.73 -17.32
N GLU A 80 -7.79 5.85 -17.90
CA GLU A 80 -6.41 6.32 -17.84
C GLU A 80 -6.06 6.82 -16.44
N GLY A 81 -6.97 7.55 -15.81
CA GLY A 81 -6.88 8.03 -14.43
C GLY A 81 -6.76 6.88 -13.44
N LEU A 82 -7.62 5.86 -13.53
CA LEU A 82 -7.56 4.65 -12.73
C LEU A 82 -6.21 3.94 -12.87
N ARG A 83 -5.71 3.81 -14.09
CA ARG A 83 -4.42 3.16 -14.36
C ARG A 83 -3.26 3.92 -13.73
N ALA A 84 -3.22 5.23 -13.90
CA ALA A 84 -2.17 6.08 -13.33
C ALA A 84 -2.22 6.11 -11.80
N TRP A 85 -3.42 6.26 -11.22
CA TRP A 85 -3.66 6.22 -9.78
C TRP A 85 -3.24 4.88 -9.17
N ALA A 86 -3.69 3.76 -9.73
CA ALA A 86 -3.37 2.42 -9.22
C ALA A 86 -1.85 2.14 -9.24
N ARG A 87 -1.15 2.55 -10.31
CA ARG A 87 0.31 2.47 -10.39
C ARG A 87 1.00 3.33 -9.33
N SER A 88 0.51 4.55 -9.08
CA SER A 88 1.06 5.40 -8.03
C SER A 88 0.83 4.82 -6.64
N TYR A 89 -0.37 4.29 -6.41
CA TYR A 89 -0.73 3.63 -5.17
C TYR A 89 0.19 2.42 -4.92
N ARG A 90 0.35 1.54 -5.92
CA ARG A 90 1.27 0.40 -5.82
C ARG A 90 2.69 0.84 -5.47
N ARG A 91 3.24 1.86 -6.15
CA ARG A 91 4.59 2.39 -5.87
C ARG A 91 4.72 2.98 -4.46
N ALA A 92 3.71 3.69 -3.98
CA ALA A 92 3.72 4.28 -2.64
C ALA A 92 3.86 3.19 -1.56
N PHE A 93 3.07 2.11 -1.70
CA PHE A 93 3.08 1.01 -0.76
C PHE A 93 4.23 0.01 -0.97
N ALA A 94 4.76 -0.13 -2.18
CA ALA A 94 5.90 -1.00 -2.48
C ALA A 94 7.11 -0.75 -1.56
N ARG A 95 7.37 0.52 -1.21
CA ARG A 95 8.46 0.91 -0.29
C ARG A 95 8.22 0.50 1.16
N HIS A 96 6.96 0.24 1.52
CA HIS A 96 6.49 0.03 2.88
C HIS A 96 5.54 -1.17 2.97
N ALA A 97 5.78 -2.22 2.18
CA ALA A 97 4.87 -3.35 2.07
C ALA A 97 4.59 -4.03 3.42
N ARG A 98 5.60 -4.04 4.32
CA ARG A 98 5.50 -4.59 5.68
C ARG A 98 4.61 -3.75 6.61
N ALA A 99 4.25 -2.53 6.22
CA ALA A 99 3.28 -1.72 6.92
C ALA A 99 1.82 -2.05 6.55
N ILE A 100 1.56 -2.72 5.42
CA ILE A 100 0.19 -3.05 5.00
C ILE A 100 -0.58 -3.81 6.10
N PRO A 101 -0.05 -4.89 6.72
CA PRO A 101 -0.77 -5.61 7.77
C PRO A 101 -1.12 -4.73 8.97
N LEU A 102 -0.23 -3.81 9.35
CA LEU A 102 -0.47 -2.86 10.44
C LEU A 102 -1.61 -1.90 10.08
N LEU A 103 -1.57 -1.35 8.88
CA LEU A 103 -2.55 -0.39 8.39
C LEU A 103 -3.94 -1.02 8.24
N MET A 104 -4.04 -2.33 8.06
CA MET A 104 -5.32 -3.05 8.02
C MET A 104 -5.92 -3.33 9.43
N THR A 105 -5.18 -3.08 10.52
CA THR A 105 -5.71 -3.28 11.89
C THR A 105 -6.60 -2.15 12.40
N GLU A 106 -6.55 -0.98 11.77
CA GLU A 106 -7.23 0.23 12.21
C GLU A 106 -8.09 0.80 11.08
N ARG A 107 -9.19 1.48 11.44
CA ARG A 107 -10.02 2.19 10.46
C ARG A 107 -9.26 3.39 9.89
N ALA A 108 -9.23 3.50 8.57
CA ALA A 108 -8.65 4.65 7.90
C ALA A 108 -9.48 5.91 8.15
N SER A 109 -8.82 6.95 8.65
CA SER A 109 -9.37 8.27 8.96
C SER A 109 -8.38 9.41 8.62
N ALA A 110 -7.18 9.06 8.13
CA ALA A 110 -6.18 10.02 7.68
C ALA A 110 -6.77 11.01 6.64
N PRO A 111 -6.78 12.34 6.92
CA PRO A 111 -7.42 13.33 6.06
C PRO A 111 -6.90 13.35 4.62
N VAL A 112 -5.58 13.16 4.43
CA VAL A 112 -4.94 13.11 3.11
C VAL A 112 -5.50 11.98 2.24
N LEU A 113 -5.77 10.82 2.84
CA LEU A 113 -6.29 9.66 2.14
C LEU A 113 -7.77 9.85 1.79
N LEU A 114 -8.57 10.32 2.75
CA LEU A 114 -9.99 10.56 2.53
C LEU A 114 -10.24 11.64 1.47
N ALA A 115 -9.43 12.71 1.44
CA ALA A 115 -9.49 13.72 0.38
C ALA A 115 -9.16 13.13 -1.01
N GLY A 116 -8.23 12.18 -1.08
CA GLY A 116 -7.95 11.45 -2.31
C GLY A 116 -9.11 10.55 -2.74
N TYR A 117 -9.76 9.85 -1.80
CA TYR A 117 -10.93 9.02 -2.07
C TYR A 117 -12.17 9.82 -2.50
N GLU A 118 -12.28 11.08 -2.10
CA GLU A 118 -13.26 11.99 -2.67
C GLU A 118 -13.06 12.17 -4.18
N HIS A 119 -11.82 12.31 -4.65
CA HIS A 119 -11.53 12.40 -6.10
C HIS A 119 -11.92 11.12 -6.84
N PHE A 120 -11.72 9.96 -6.24
CA PHE A 120 -12.20 8.69 -6.79
C PHE A 120 -13.72 8.64 -6.88
N ALA A 121 -14.43 9.02 -5.81
CA ALA A 121 -15.88 9.03 -5.76
C ALA A 121 -16.49 9.93 -6.85
N VAL A 122 -16.00 11.17 -6.95
CA VAL A 122 -16.44 12.15 -7.97
C VAL A 122 -16.22 11.61 -9.39
N ALA A 123 -15.05 11.03 -9.66
CA ALA A 123 -14.72 10.49 -10.99
C ALA A 123 -15.56 9.25 -11.34
N ALA A 124 -15.83 8.38 -10.37
CA ALA A 124 -16.68 7.20 -10.54
C ALA A 124 -18.15 7.59 -10.80
N GLU A 125 -18.70 8.54 -10.05
CA GLU A 125 -20.05 9.07 -10.27
C GLU A 125 -20.17 9.71 -11.66
N ALA A 126 -19.14 10.43 -12.14
CA ALA A 126 -19.14 11.06 -13.45
C ALA A 126 -19.25 10.07 -14.62
N VAL A 127 -18.87 8.80 -14.41
CA VAL A 127 -19.04 7.71 -15.40
C VAL A 127 -20.25 6.81 -15.11
N GLY A 128 -21.09 7.19 -14.15
CA GLY A 128 -22.40 6.59 -13.90
C GLY A 128 -22.46 5.58 -12.75
N TRP A 129 -21.41 5.41 -11.96
CA TRP A 129 -21.48 4.53 -10.79
C TRP A 129 -22.46 5.07 -9.75
N PRO A 130 -23.39 4.25 -9.22
CA PRO A 130 -24.28 4.69 -8.16
C PRO A 130 -23.54 4.74 -6.81
N GLN A 131 -23.97 5.64 -5.94
CA GLN A 131 -23.35 5.88 -4.62
C GLN A 131 -23.13 4.63 -3.77
N ARG A 132 -24.09 3.70 -3.80
CA ARG A 132 -24.02 2.43 -3.05
C ARG A 132 -22.83 1.54 -3.46
N ASP A 133 -22.31 1.72 -4.68
CA ASP A 133 -21.27 0.88 -5.26
C ASP A 133 -19.88 1.55 -5.21
N LEU A 134 -19.77 2.82 -4.78
CA LEU A 134 -18.49 3.55 -4.74
C LEU A 134 -17.48 2.92 -3.78
N LEU A 135 -17.87 2.62 -2.54
CA LEU A 135 -16.98 1.98 -1.57
C LEU A 135 -16.61 0.53 -1.99
N PRO A 136 -17.55 -0.32 -2.43
CA PRO A 136 -17.20 -1.61 -3.03
C PRO A 136 -16.20 -1.50 -4.18
N LEU A 137 -16.43 -0.58 -5.13
CA LEU A 137 -15.55 -0.38 -6.27
C LEU A 137 -14.15 0.05 -5.83
N LEU A 138 -14.05 1.05 -4.95
CA LEU A 138 -12.79 1.50 -4.37
C LEU A 138 -12.06 0.33 -3.68
N THR A 139 -12.78 -0.44 -2.87
CA THR A 139 -12.24 -1.58 -2.12
C THR A 139 -11.71 -2.67 -3.06
N VAL A 140 -12.35 -2.90 -4.21
CA VAL A 140 -11.87 -3.85 -5.23
C VAL A 140 -10.50 -3.42 -5.77
N PHE A 141 -10.35 -2.15 -6.13
CA PHE A 141 -9.06 -1.63 -6.59
C PHE A 141 -8.01 -1.67 -5.47
N GLU A 142 -8.34 -1.23 -4.25
CA GLU A 142 -7.40 -1.27 -3.12
C GLU A 142 -6.95 -2.69 -2.80
N SER A 143 -7.88 -3.64 -2.74
CA SER A 143 -7.57 -5.05 -2.44
C SER A 143 -6.64 -5.64 -3.48
N PHE A 144 -6.88 -5.35 -4.75
CA PHE A 144 -6.01 -5.76 -5.84
C PHE A 144 -4.62 -5.13 -5.75
N ILE A 145 -4.55 -3.80 -5.56
CA ILE A 145 -3.29 -3.05 -5.50
C ILE A 145 -2.46 -3.52 -4.30
N LEU A 146 -3.04 -3.55 -3.10
CA LEU A 146 -2.35 -3.96 -1.88
C LEU A 146 -1.95 -5.44 -1.93
N GLY A 147 -2.80 -6.30 -2.51
CA GLY A 147 -2.46 -7.69 -2.78
C GLY A 147 -1.22 -7.83 -3.67
N SER A 148 -1.13 -7.04 -4.75
CA SER A 148 0.04 -7.04 -5.64
C SER A 148 1.33 -6.56 -4.98
N VAL A 149 1.23 -5.69 -3.97
CA VAL A 149 2.39 -5.22 -3.19
C VAL A 149 2.87 -6.30 -2.21
N LEU A 150 1.93 -7.01 -1.58
CA LEU A 150 2.24 -8.13 -0.69
C LEU A 150 2.89 -9.28 -1.47
N ASP A 151 2.39 -9.59 -2.67
CA ASP A 151 2.94 -10.61 -3.56
C ASP A 151 4.40 -10.31 -3.94
N MET A 152 4.70 -9.07 -4.34
CA MET A 152 6.07 -8.59 -4.63
C MET A 152 7.03 -8.68 -3.44
N SER A 153 6.51 -8.76 -2.20
CA SER A 153 7.35 -8.88 -1.00
C SER A 153 7.71 -10.32 -0.65
N GLY A 154 7.13 -11.30 -1.34
CA GLY A 154 7.42 -12.72 -1.22
C GLY A 154 8.55 -13.19 -2.15
N PRO A 155 8.67 -14.50 -2.37
CA PRO A 155 9.53 -15.04 -3.43
C PRO A 155 9.11 -14.51 -4.81
N SER A 156 10.08 -14.24 -5.69
CA SER A 156 9.82 -13.72 -7.05
C SER A 156 8.96 -14.67 -7.90
N VAL A 157 9.03 -15.97 -7.61
CA VAL A 157 8.08 -16.99 -8.09
C VAL A 157 7.74 -17.92 -6.92
N VAL A 158 6.45 -17.99 -6.57
CA VAL A 158 5.97 -18.80 -5.43
C VAL A 158 5.85 -20.29 -5.77
N PHE A 159 5.72 -20.62 -7.06
CA PHE A 159 5.49 -21.97 -7.54
C PHE A 159 6.79 -22.57 -8.08
N ASP A 160 7.04 -23.85 -7.80
CA ASP A 160 8.17 -24.59 -8.35
C ASP A 160 7.70 -26.00 -8.74
N PRO A 161 7.54 -26.29 -10.04
CA PRO A 161 7.11 -27.60 -10.52
C PRO A 161 8.28 -28.59 -10.70
N THR A 162 9.51 -28.25 -10.30
CA THR A 162 10.69 -29.09 -10.49
C THR A 162 10.47 -30.50 -9.93
N GLY A 163 10.71 -31.52 -10.77
CA GLY A 163 10.50 -32.93 -10.44
C GLY A 163 9.04 -33.41 -10.60
N GLN A 164 8.12 -32.56 -11.04
CA GLN A 164 6.72 -32.88 -11.33
C GLN A 164 6.33 -32.64 -12.80
N GLU A 165 7.30 -32.44 -13.70
CA GLU A 165 7.08 -32.03 -15.08
C GLU A 165 6.23 -33.04 -15.87
N GLY A 166 6.35 -34.33 -15.57
CA GLY A 166 5.51 -35.38 -16.16
C GLY A 166 4.04 -35.33 -15.71
N THR A 167 3.77 -34.79 -14.51
CA THR A 167 2.44 -34.71 -13.90
C THR A 167 1.74 -33.39 -14.23
N VAL A 168 2.49 -32.28 -14.29
CA VAL A 168 1.96 -30.93 -14.56
C VAL A 168 2.62 -30.27 -15.78
N PRO A 169 2.64 -30.92 -16.97
CA PRO A 169 3.48 -30.51 -18.09
C PRO A 169 3.20 -29.10 -18.61
N ARG A 170 1.93 -28.66 -18.61
CA ARG A 170 1.56 -27.31 -19.04
C ARG A 170 2.02 -26.23 -18.07
N PHE A 171 1.94 -26.51 -16.76
CA PHE A 171 2.37 -25.58 -15.73
C PHE A 171 3.89 -25.51 -15.65
N ALA A 172 4.58 -26.65 -15.77
CA ALA A 172 6.03 -26.72 -15.89
C ALA A 172 6.54 -25.93 -17.12
N ALA A 173 5.86 -26.02 -18.26
CA ALA A 173 6.19 -25.21 -19.43
C ALA A 173 5.98 -23.70 -19.19
N ALA A 174 4.92 -23.31 -18.50
CA ALA A 174 4.69 -21.91 -18.13
C ALA A 174 5.75 -21.38 -17.15
N PHE A 175 6.14 -22.20 -16.17
CA PHE A 175 7.23 -21.88 -15.24
C PHE A 175 8.58 -21.75 -15.98
N ALA A 176 8.89 -22.68 -16.90
CA ALA A 176 10.11 -22.61 -17.70
C ALA A 176 10.19 -21.35 -18.58
N ALA A 177 9.05 -20.85 -19.07
CA ALA A 177 8.99 -19.61 -19.85
C ALA A 177 9.38 -18.36 -19.04
N LEU A 178 9.35 -18.41 -17.70
CA LEU A 178 9.82 -17.30 -16.86
C LEU A 178 11.33 -17.06 -16.97
N ALA A 179 12.10 -18.01 -17.51
CA ALA A 179 13.53 -17.85 -17.73
C ALA A 179 13.89 -16.71 -18.71
N ASP A 180 12.93 -16.28 -19.54
CA ASP A 180 13.10 -15.17 -20.48
C ASP A 180 12.70 -13.80 -19.90
N GLU A 181 12.18 -13.77 -18.67
CA GLU A 181 11.71 -12.55 -17.98
C GLU A 181 12.79 -11.97 -17.04
N ASP A 182 12.51 -10.81 -16.43
CA ASP A 182 13.40 -10.18 -15.44
C ASP A 182 13.59 -11.13 -14.23
N PRO A 183 14.83 -11.53 -13.87
CA PRO A 183 15.05 -12.44 -12.76
C PRO A 183 14.62 -11.88 -11.39
N ASP A 184 14.60 -10.55 -11.22
CA ASP A 184 14.21 -9.90 -9.97
C ASP A 184 12.67 -9.72 -9.86
N ASP A 185 11.96 -9.68 -10.99
CA ASP A 185 10.49 -9.52 -11.06
C ASP A 185 9.88 -10.23 -12.29
N PRO A 186 9.97 -11.57 -12.36
CA PRO A 186 9.54 -12.32 -13.53
C PRO A 186 8.02 -12.40 -13.66
N VAL A 187 7.28 -12.09 -12.58
CA VAL A 187 5.82 -12.30 -12.49
C VAL A 187 5.08 -11.10 -11.95
N ALA A 188 5.50 -10.49 -10.84
CA ALA A 188 4.64 -9.64 -10.02
C ALA A 188 4.21 -8.34 -10.74
N THR A 189 5.13 -7.65 -11.44
CA THR A 189 4.76 -6.44 -12.21
C THR A 189 3.87 -6.78 -13.41
N ARG A 190 4.17 -7.86 -14.14
CA ARG A 190 3.33 -8.28 -15.28
C ARG A 190 1.93 -8.72 -14.81
N ALA A 191 1.85 -9.44 -13.71
CA ALA A 191 0.58 -9.86 -13.09
C ALA A 191 -0.24 -8.65 -12.64
N PHE A 192 0.39 -7.64 -12.05
CA PHE A 192 -0.27 -6.39 -11.67
C PHE A 192 -0.85 -5.66 -12.88
N GLU A 193 -0.07 -5.47 -13.96
CA GLU A 193 -0.56 -4.77 -15.15
C GLU A 193 -1.69 -5.55 -15.83
N LEU A 194 -1.57 -6.87 -15.95
CA LEU A 194 -2.61 -7.73 -16.52
C LEU A 194 -3.91 -7.66 -15.71
N GLY A 195 -3.83 -7.79 -14.38
CA GLY A 195 -5.00 -7.72 -13.50
C GLY A 195 -5.64 -6.32 -13.47
N LEU A 196 -4.83 -5.27 -13.54
CA LEU A 196 -5.31 -3.89 -13.61
C LEU A 196 -6.10 -3.64 -14.89
N ASP A 197 -5.59 -4.10 -16.04
CA ASP A 197 -6.30 -3.97 -17.31
C ASP A 197 -7.62 -4.76 -17.32
N MET A 198 -7.66 -5.95 -16.71
CA MET A 198 -8.90 -6.71 -16.53
C MET A 198 -9.93 -5.98 -15.67
N LEU A 199 -9.50 -5.38 -14.55
CA LEU A 199 -10.38 -4.58 -13.68
C LEU A 199 -10.91 -3.35 -14.41
N ILE A 200 -10.04 -2.60 -15.09
CA ILE A 200 -10.40 -1.39 -15.82
C ILE A 200 -11.37 -1.69 -16.97
N ALA A 201 -11.18 -2.81 -17.69
CA ALA A 201 -12.10 -3.23 -18.75
C ALA A 201 -13.55 -3.43 -18.26
N SER A 202 -13.74 -3.65 -16.95
CA SER A 202 -15.04 -3.81 -16.30
C SER A 202 -15.39 -2.64 -15.36
N ALA A 203 -14.64 -1.53 -15.38
CA ALA A 203 -14.76 -0.43 -14.42
C ALA A 203 -15.83 0.61 -14.80
N ARG A 204 -16.78 0.25 -15.67
CA ARG A 204 -17.99 1.02 -15.94
C ARG A 204 -19.21 0.22 -15.48
N PRO A 205 -20.26 0.90 -14.98
CA PRO A 205 -21.53 0.24 -14.70
C PRO A 205 -22.11 -0.36 -16.00
N ARG A 206 -22.84 -1.45 -15.85
CA ARG A 206 -23.56 -2.11 -16.96
C ARG A 206 -24.83 -1.36 -17.35
#